data_AF-A0A7V3D428-F1
#
_entry.id   AF-A0A7V3D428-F1
#
_cell.length_a   1.000
_cell.length_b   1.000
_cell.length_c   1.000
_cell.angle_alpha   90.00
_cell.angle_beta   90.00
_cell.angle_gamma   90.00
#
_symmetry.space_group_name_H-M   'P 1'
#
loop_
_entity.id
_entity.type
_entity.pdbx_description
1 polymer ?
#
loop_
_entity_poly.entity_id
_entity_poly.type
_entity_poly.pdbx_seq_one_letter_code
_entity_poly.pdbx_strand_id
1 'polypeptide(L)'
;MSTRSILIVVLALVFGGTAAFLVANMPMNGGAPAPKEDQVPVVVVTTDVGRFTALRSDMLKVVNYPKNLLPPGAITRVEDAVDR
;
A
#
# COMPACT_ATOMS: atom_id res chain seq x y z
N MET A 1 -35.85 8.06 -31.45
CA MET A 1 -35.57 7.94 -30.00
C MET A 1 -36.04 9.21 -29.31
N SER A 2 -36.90 9.09 -28.29
CA SER A 2 -37.42 10.27 -27.58
C SER A 2 -36.33 10.90 -26.72
N THR A 3 -36.30 12.23 -26.62
CA THR A 3 -35.37 12.98 -25.74
C THR A 3 -35.41 12.49 -24.30
N ARG A 4 -36.56 12.00 -23.85
CA ARG A 4 -36.74 11.36 -22.54
C ARG A 4 -35.89 10.10 -22.39
N SER A 5 -35.86 9.24 -23.41
CA SER A 5 -35.06 8.02 -23.40
C SER A 5 -33.56 8.32 -23.37
N ILE A 6 -33.12 9.35 -24.08
CA ILE A 6 -31.72 9.78 -24.09
C ILE A 6 -31.32 10.31 -22.70
N LEU A 7 -32.16 11.14 -22.08
CA LEU A 7 -31.92 11.65 -20.72
C LEU A 7 -31.80 10.53 -19.68
N ILE A 8 -32.66 9.51 -19.77
CA ILE A 8 -32.62 8.36 -18.84
C ILE A 8 -31.33 7.55 -19.02
N VAL A 9 -30.90 7.32 -20.25
CA VAL A 9 -29.66 6.55 -20.54
C VAL A 9 -28.42 7.30 -20.05
N VAL A 10 -28.36 8.62 -20.26
CA VAL A 10 -27.27 9.45 -19.75
C VAL A 10 -27.23 9.43 -18.22
N LEU A 11 -28.39 9.56 -17.57
CA LEU A 11 -28.49 9.51 -16.11
C LEU A 11 -28.00 8.15 -15.57
N ALA A 12 -28.43 7.06 -16.20
CA ALA A 12 -28.02 5.71 -15.83
C ALA A 12 -26.50 5.50 -15.97
N LEU A 13 -25.89 6.04 -17.03
CA LEU A 13 -24.43 5.99 -17.23
C LEU A 13 -23.68 6.79 -16.17
N VAL A 14 -24.18 7.97 -15.77
CA VAL A 14 -23.54 8.79 -14.73
C VAL A 14 -23.60 8.09 -13.38
N PHE A 15 -24.78 7.61 -12.97
CA PHE A 15 -24.93 6.94 -11.67
C PHE A 15 -24.26 5.57 -11.63
N GLY A 16 -24.39 4.77 -12.68
CA GLY A 16 -23.75 3.46 -12.76
C GLY A 16 -22.22 3.56 -12.87
N GLY A 17 -21.73 4.49 -13.70
CA GLY A 17 -20.29 4.71 -13.89
C GLY A 17 -19.61 5.24 -12.64
N THR A 18 -20.23 6.18 -11.93
CA THR A 18 -19.68 6.72 -10.67
C THR A 18 -19.62 5.63 -9.59
N ALA A 19 -20.68 4.83 -9.42
CA ALA A 19 -20.69 3.73 -8.46
C ALA A 19 -19.61 2.68 -8.76
N ALA A 20 -19.45 2.28 -10.04
CA ALA A 20 -18.43 1.33 -10.45
C ALA A 20 -17.01 1.87 -10.23
N PHE A 21 -16.77 3.15 -10.55
CA PHE A 21 -15.47 3.78 -10.36
C PHE A 21 -15.10 3.90 -8.87
N LEU A 22 -16.05 4.27 -8.03
CA LEU A 22 -15.88 4.35 -6.58
C LEU A 22 -15.51 2.99 -5.97
N VAL A 23 -16.22 1.92 -6.35
CA VAL A 23 -15.92 0.57 -5.83
C VAL A 23 -14.58 0.05 -6.37
N ALA A 24 -14.26 0.30 -7.64
CA ALA A 24 -13.01 -0.15 -8.24
C ALA A 24 -11.77 0.55 -7.66
N ASN A 25 -11.91 1.82 -7.27
CA ASN A 25 -10.81 2.62 -6.74
C ASN A 25 -10.82 2.74 -5.20
N MET A 26 -11.79 2.11 -4.52
CA MET A 26 -11.79 2.02 -3.07
C MET A 26 -10.76 0.98 -2.65
N PRO A 27 -9.69 1.36 -1.92
CA PRO A 27 -8.78 0.37 -1.38
C PRO A 27 -9.57 -0.53 -0.43
N MET A 28 -9.72 -1.80 -0.79
CA MET A 28 -10.30 -2.88 0.02
C MET A 28 -9.45 -3.22 1.26
N ASN A 29 -8.71 -2.25 1.80
CA ASN A 29 -8.14 -2.33 3.13
C ASN A 29 -9.24 -1.95 4.13
N GLY A 30 -10.11 -2.92 4.44
CA GLY A 30 -11.07 -2.84 5.55
C GLY A 30 -10.42 -2.84 6.94
N GLY A 31 -9.15 -2.43 7.04
CA GLY A 31 -8.55 -2.04 8.31
C GLY A 31 -9.00 -0.62 8.60
N ALA A 32 -9.67 -0.42 9.73
CA ALA A 32 -9.87 0.90 10.32
C ALA A 32 -8.57 1.73 10.15
N PRO A 33 -8.64 3.06 9.93
CA PRO A 33 -7.44 3.87 9.99
C PRO A 33 -6.83 3.62 11.37
N ALA A 34 -5.76 2.81 11.40
CA ALA A 34 -4.96 2.66 12.59
C ALA A 34 -4.63 4.08 13.03
N PRO A 35 -4.68 4.39 14.34
CA PRO A 35 -4.25 5.68 14.85
C PRO A 35 -2.97 6.06 14.12
N LYS A 36 -2.80 7.35 13.79
CA LYS A 36 -1.55 7.88 13.26
C LYS A 36 -0.44 7.73 14.32
N GLU A 37 -0.12 6.50 14.69
CA GLU A 37 1.16 6.14 15.25
C GLU A 37 2.13 6.51 14.15
N ASP A 38 3.12 7.32 14.50
CA ASP A 38 4.16 7.68 13.57
C ASP A 38 4.75 6.38 13.00
N GLN A 39 4.46 6.11 11.73
CA GLN A 39 5.00 4.96 11.03
C GLN A 39 6.37 5.37 10.52
N VAL A 40 7.40 4.60 10.87
CA VAL A 40 8.76 4.78 10.39
C VAL A 40 9.02 3.72 9.31
N PRO A 41 9.57 4.11 8.15
CA PRO A 41 9.99 3.15 7.15
C PRO A 41 11.13 2.29 7.73
N VAL A 42 10.93 0.99 7.79
CA VAL A 42 11.94 0.01 8.20
C VAL A 42 12.21 -0.94 7.05
N VAL A 43 13.48 -1.23 6.80
CA VAL A 43 13.90 -2.21 5.82
C VAL A 43 13.76 -3.61 6.43
N VAL A 44 12.92 -4.44 5.82
CA VAL A 44 12.74 -5.85 6.18
C VAL A 44 13.16 -6.75 5.04
N VAL A 45 13.67 -7.93 5.40
CA VAL A 45 14.04 -8.96 4.44
C VAL A 45 12.78 -9.75 4.07
N THR A 46 12.56 -9.98 2.78
CA THR A 46 11.36 -10.69 2.27
C THR A 46 11.59 -12.19 2.09
N THR A 47 12.84 -12.63 2.14
CA THR A 47 13.27 -14.01 1.97
C THR A 47 14.05 -14.48 3.19
N ASP A 48 14.13 -15.80 3.38
CA ASP A 48 15.01 -16.35 4.41
C ASP A 48 16.48 -16.16 3.98
N VAL A 49 17.27 -15.51 4.84
CA VAL A 49 18.66 -15.17 4.55
C VAL A 49 19.57 -15.89 5.54
N GLY A 50 20.39 -16.79 4.99
CA GLY A 50 21.39 -17.51 5.78
C GLY A 50 22.45 -16.57 6.36
N ARG A 51 23.02 -16.92 7.51
CA ARG A 51 24.14 -16.16 8.12
C ARG A 51 25.27 -15.98 7.11
N PHE A 52 25.90 -14.80 7.13
CA PHE A 52 26.99 -14.39 6.24
C PHE A 52 26.61 -14.23 4.76
N THR A 53 25.32 -14.18 4.44
CA THR A 53 24.86 -13.85 3.08
C THR A 53 24.75 -12.34 2.94
N ALA A 54 25.45 -11.77 1.95
CA ALA A 54 25.35 -10.35 1.65
C ALA A 54 23.92 -9.96 1.26
N LEU A 55 23.38 -8.96 1.95
CA LEU A 55 22.07 -8.41 1.63
C LEU A 55 22.10 -7.66 0.30
N ARG A 56 21.18 -8.00 -0.60
CA ARG A 56 20.99 -7.38 -1.91
C ARG A 56 19.67 -6.63 -1.95
N SER A 57 19.62 -5.55 -2.73
CA SER A 57 18.47 -4.63 -2.81
C SER A 57 17.17 -5.30 -3.25
N ASP A 58 17.23 -6.42 -3.98
CA ASP A 58 16.09 -7.21 -4.44
C ASP A 58 15.46 -8.07 -3.32
N MET A 59 16.21 -8.33 -2.25
CA MET A 59 15.74 -9.09 -1.07
C MET A 59 15.22 -8.20 0.06
N LEU A 60 15.29 -6.87 -0.12
CA LEU A 60 14.93 -5.86 0.87
C LEU A 60 13.64 -5.16 0.47
N LYS A 61 12.73 -4.99 1.43
CA LYS A 61 11.49 -4.23 1.24
C LYS A 61 11.36 -3.19 2.34
N VAL A 62 11.00 -1.98 1.96
CA VAL A 62 10.64 -0.94 2.92
C VAL A 62 9.19 -1.17 3.35
N VAL A 63 9.00 -1.43 4.63
CA VAL A 63 7.68 -1.59 5.25
C VAL A 63 7.52 -0.50 6.30
N ASN A 64 6.37 0.16 6.27
CA ASN A 64 6.01 1.13 7.30
C ASN A 64 5.71 0.39 8.60
N TYR A 65 6.54 0.63 9.61
CA TYR A 65 6.46 -0.03 10.90
C TYR A 65 6.11 0.98 12.00
N PRO A 66 5.20 0.66 12.93
CA PRO A 66 4.86 1.58 14.02
C PRO A 66 6.07 1.79 14.95
N LYS A 67 6.39 3.05 15.30
CA LYS A 67 7.52 3.41 16.18
C LYS A 67 7.54 2.65 17.51
N ASN A 68 6.37 2.31 18.04
CA ASN A 68 6.23 1.66 19.34
C ASN A 68 6.70 0.19 19.35
N LEU A 69 6.81 -0.44 18.17
CA LEU A 69 7.24 -1.85 18.03
C LEU A 69 8.58 -1.98 17.30
N LEU A 70 9.28 -0.86 17.07
CA LEU A 70 10.51 -0.84 16.29
C LEU A 70 11.61 -1.63 17.02
N PRO A 71 12.14 -2.71 16.42
CA PRO A 71 13.25 -3.44 17.04
C PRO A 71 14.50 -2.55 17.12
N PRO A 72 15.28 -2.63 18.22
CA PRO A 72 16.47 -1.81 18.40
C PRO A 72 17.48 -2.09 17.27
N GLY A 73 17.93 -1.05 16.58
CA GLY A 73 18.85 -1.15 15.44
C GLY A 73 18.20 -1.27 14.06
N ALA A 74 16.89 -1.04 13.95
CA ALA A 74 16.19 -1.06 12.66
C ALA A 74 16.77 -0.03 11.66
N ILE A 75 17.05 -0.51 10.45
CA ILE A 75 17.59 0.30 9.36
C ILE A 75 16.42 0.96 8.63
N THR A 76 16.51 2.27 8.39
CA THR A 76 15.44 3.07 7.78
C THR A 76 15.65 3.35 6.29
N ARG A 77 16.79 2.91 5.75
CA ARG A 77 17.25 3.17 4.38
C ARG A 77 17.81 1.91 3.76
N VAL A 78 17.44 1.62 2.52
CA VAL A 78 17.88 0.40 1.83
C VAL A 78 19.40 0.45 1.60
N GLU A 79 19.94 1.65 1.38
CA GLU A 79 21.36 1.89 1.14
C GLU A 79 22.24 1.49 2.33
N ASP A 80 21.73 1.61 3.55
CA ASP A 80 22.45 1.24 4.78
C ASP A 80 22.36 -0.27 5.09
N ALA A 81 21.50 -1.00 4.36
CA ALA A 81 21.26 -2.43 4.51
C ALA A 81 21.94 -3.29 3.43
N VAL A 82 22.35 -2.70 2.30
CA VAL A 82 23.04 -3.42 1.22
C VAL A 82 24.51 -3.66 1.60
N ASP A 83 25.02 -4.87 1.32
CA ASP A 83 26.44 -5.26 1.51
C ASP A 83 26.92 -5.47 2.97
N ARG A 84 25.99 -5.62 3.91
CA ARG A 84 26.23 -6.14 5.28
C ARG A 84 25.99 -7.64 5.36
#